data_AF-A0A2V5MK25-F1
#
_entry.id   AF-A0A2V5MK25-F1
#
_cell.length_a   1.000
_cell.length_b   1.000
_cell.length_c   1.000
_cell.angle_alpha   90.00
_cell.angle_beta   90.00
_cell.angle_gamma   90.00
#
_symmetry.space_group_name_H-M   'P 1'
#
loop_
_entity.id
_entity.type
_entity.pdbx_description
1 polymer ?
#
loop_
_entity_poly.entity_id
_entity_poly.type
_entity_poly.pdbx_seq_one_letter_code
_entity_poly.pdbx_strand_id
1 'polypeptide(L)' 'MRILLVHNPKAGSKKHEGENLIKALEKRGHEAIYESSKRKRIAKALKKNIDLVLVAGGDGTVGKVANRLVAAN' A
#
# COMPACT_ATOMS: atom_id res chain seq x y z
N MET A 1 0.12 -14.52 -2.99
CA MET A 1 0.91 -13.59 -2.15
C MET A 1 -0.03 -12.74 -1.34
N ARG A 2 0.37 -12.41 -0.13
CA ARG A 2 -0.27 -11.45 0.76
C ARG A 2 0.39 -10.08 0.57
N ILE A 3 -0.34 -9.18 -0.06
CA ILE A 3 0.17 -7.89 -0.53
C ILE A 3 -0.39 -6.77 0.34
N LEU A 4 0.48 -5.96 0.93
CA LEU A 4 0.08 -4.70 1.54
C LEU A 4 0.00 -3.62 0.45
N LEU A 5 -1.22 -3.23 0.10
CA LEU A 5 -1.47 -2.11 -0.80
C LEU A 5 -1.57 -0.80 0.00
N VAL A 6 -0.58 0.08 -0.17
CA VAL A 6 -0.60 1.44 0.37
C VAL A 6 -0.99 2.43 -0.73
N HIS A 7 -2.17 3.02 -0.60
CA HIS A 7 -2.71 3.93 -1.60
C HIS A 7 -2.87 5.36 -1.06
N ASN A 8 -2.49 6.36 -1.84
CA ASN A 8 -2.84 7.75 -1.61
C ASN A 8 -3.93 8.20 -2.59
N PRO A 9 -5.22 8.26 -2.17
CA PRO A 9 -6.33 8.65 -3.05
C PRO A 9 -6.20 10.06 -3.65
N LYS A 10 -5.35 10.91 -3.06
CA LYS A 10 -5.12 12.28 -3.54
C LYS A 10 -4.03 12.37 -4.61
N ALA A 11 -3.31 11.28 -4.89
CA ALA A 11 -2.23 11.24 -5.87
C ALA A 11 -2.75 11.00 -7.31
N GLY A 12 -1.94 11.37 -8.30
CA GLY A 12 -2.27 11.23 -9.72
C GLY A 12 -3.51 12.04 -10.12
N SER A 13 -4.23 11.59 -11.16
CA SER A 13 -5.45 12.25 -11.64
C SER A 13 -6.69 11.98 -10.77
N LYS A 14 -6.53 11.35 -9.59
CA LYS A 14 -7.62 10.94 -8.68
C LYS A 14 -8.69 10.03 -9.28
N LYS A 15 -8.43 9.44 -10.45
CA LYS A 15 -9.36 8.54 -11.17
C LYS A 15 -9.31 7.09 -10.66
N HIS A 16 -8.37 6.76 -9.78
CA HIS A 16 -8.17 5.41 -9.28
C HIS A 16 -8.71 5.29 -7.85
N GLU A 17 -9.80 4.55 -7.71
CA GLU A 17 -10.32 4.16 -6.41
C GLU A 17 -9.53 2.97 -5.87
N GLY A 18 -9.25 2.96 -4.56
CA GLY A 18 -8.49 1.87 -3.92
C GLY A 18 -9.13 0.50 -4.15
N GLU A 19 -10.45 0.46 -4.28
CA GLU A 19 -11.21 -0.77 -4.52
C GLU A 19 -10.89 -1.41 -5.88
N ASN A 20 -10.63 -0.61 -6.92
CA ASN A 20 -10.26 -1.14 -8.23
C ASN A 20 -8.89 -1.83 -8.20
N LEU A 21 -7.96 -1.28 -7.41
CA LEU A 21 -6.64 -1.88 -7.20
C LEU A 21 -6.75 -3.19 -6.41
N ILE A 22 -7.60 -3.24 -5.37
CA ILE A 22 -7.87 -4.47 -4.60
C ILE A 22 -8.44 -5.56 -5.52
N LYS A 23 -9.50 -5.24 -6.28
CA LYS A 23 -10.12 -6.18 -7.23
C LYS A 23 -9.14 -6.72 -8.26
N ALA A 24 -8.23 -5.87 -8.75
CA ALA A 24 -7.22 -6.29 -9.72
C ALA A 24 -6.23 -7.32 -9.12
N LEU A 25 -5.85 -7.16 -7.86
CA LEU A 25 -4.99 -8.11 -7.14
C LEU A 25 -5.74 -9.43 -6.85
N GLU A 26 -6.96 -9.35 -6.36
CA GLU A 26 -7.80 -10.52 -6.06
C GLU A 26 -8.09 -11.35 -7.31
N LYS A 27 -8.37 -10.70 -8.45
CA LYS A 27 -8.57 -11.36 -9.75
C LYS A 27 -7.34 -12.18 -10.20
N ARG A 28 -6.15 -11.88 -9.68
CA ARG A 28 -4.91 -12.61 -9.94
C ARG A 28 -4.56 -13.61 -8.82
N GLY A 29 -5.46 -13.85 -7.88
CA GLY A 29 -5.25 -14.81 -6.78
C GLY A 29 -4.34 -14.29 -5.67
N HIS A 30 -4.28 -12.97 -5.47
CA HIS A 30 -3.52 -12.38 -4.37
C HIS A 30 -4.46 -11.90 -3.25
N GLU A 31 -4.04 -12.03 -1.99
CA GLU A 31 -4.72 -11.42 -0.85
C GLU A 31 -4.25 -9.97 -0.72
N ALA A 32 -5.18 -9.02 -0.72
CA ALA A 32 -4.87 -7.60 -0.58
C ALA A 32 -5.21 -7.07 0.82
N ILE A 33 -4.19 -6.58 1.53
CA ILE A 33 -4.38 -5.78 2.75
C ILE A 33 -4.32 -4.31 2.33
N TYR A 34 -5.45 -3.61 2.40
CA TYR A 34 -5.52 -2.21 2.01
C TYR A 34 -5.23 -1.25 3.18
N GLU A 35 -4.36 -0.28 2.95
CA GLU A 35 -4.17 0.87 3.83
C GLU A 35 -4.07 2.19 3.06
N SER A 36 -4.73 3.23 3.58
CA SER A 36 -4.48 4.60 3.12
C SER A 36 -3.06 5.05 3.48
N SER A 37 -2.48 6.00 2.74
CA SER A 37 -1.12 6.56 2.94
C SER A 37 -0.85 7.32 4.26
N LYS A 38 -1.72 7.17 5.26
CA LYS A 38 -1.60 7.74 6.61
C LYS A 38 -0.56 6.96 7.43
N ARG A 39 0.41 7.68 8.02
CA ARG A 39 1.58 7.11 8.72
C ARG A 39 1.26 6.02 9.74
N LYS A 40 0.32 6.27 10.68
CA LYS A 40 0.00 5.32 11.77
C LYS A 40 -0.52 3.97 11.25
N ARG A 41 -1.23 3.98 10.13
CA ARG A 41 -1.83 2.76 9.53
C ARG A 41 -0.78 1.89 8.86
N ILE A 42 0.15 2.51 8.12
CA ILE A 42 1.27 1.83 7.45
C ILE A 42 2.13 1.08 8.47
N ALA A 43 2.51 1.73 9.58
CA ALA A 43 3.37 1.11 10.59
C ALA A 43 2.73 -0.11 11.26
N LYS A 44 1.40 -0.14 11.43
CA LYS A 44 0.68 -1.31 11.96
C LYS A 44 0.62 -2.44 10.92
N ALA A 45 0.38 -2.10 9.66
CA ALA A 45 0.26 -3.09 8.59
C ALA A 45 1.59 -3.78 8.25
N LEU A 46 2.71 -3.06 8.34
CA LEU A 46 4.05 -3.62 8.16
C LEU A 46 4.47 -4.65 9.21
N LYS A 47 3.76 -4.73 10.35
CA LYS A 47 3.99 -5.79 11.37
C LYS A 47 3.27 -7.10 11.03
N LYS A 48 2.42 -7.13 10.00
CA LYS A 48 1.74 -8.35 9.58
C LYS A 48 2.69 -9.19 8.73
N ASN A 49 2.47 -10.51 8.70
CA ASN A 49 3.14 -11.37 7.74
C ASN A 49 2.67 -10.98 6.31
N ILE A 50 3.55 -10.37 5.52
CA ILE A 50 3.29 -9.86 4.17
C ILE A 50 4.46 -10.24 3.26
N ASP A 51 4.15 -10.58 2.00
CA ASP A 51 5.17 -10.99 1.03
C ASP A 51 5.66 -9.80 0.19
N LEU A 52 4.81 -8.77 0.03
CA LEU A 52 5.07 -7.63 -0.84
C LEU A 52 4.35 -6.38 -0.33
N VAL A 53 5.01 -5.23 -0.47
CA VAL A 53 4.40 -3.90 -0.30
C VAL A 53 4.25 -3.25 -1.66
N LEU A 54 3.00 -2.97 -2.04
CA LEU A 54 2.65 -2.26 -3.27
C LEU A 54 2.24 -0.82 -2.92
N VAL A 55 2.90 0.18 -3.50
CA VAL A 55 2.63 1.59 -3.21
C VAL A 55 2.03 2.28 -4.44
N ALA A 56 0.80 2.76 -4.30
CA ALA A 56 0.11 3.56 -5.30
C ALA A 56 0.03 5.02 -4.83
N GLY A 57 0.96 5.85 -5.29
CA GLY A 57 1.02 7.28 -4.98
C GLY A 57 2.27 7.92 -5.56
N GLY A 58 2.39 9.26 -5.46
CA GLY A 58 3.61 9.97 -5.87
C GLY A 58 4.77 9.79 -4.90
N ASP A 59 5.90 10.42 -5.19
CA ASP A 59 7.18 10.26 -4.49
C ASP A 59 7.09 10.44 -2.97
N GLY A 60 6.33 11.43 -2.50
CA GLY A 60 6.13 11.65 -1.06
C GLY A 60 5.40 10.48 -0.35
N THR A 61 4.60 9.70 -1.08
CA THR A 61 3.99 8.47 -0.55
C THR A 61 4.99 7.32 -0.58
N VAL A 62 5.72 7.16 -1.68
CA VAL A 62 6.77 6.14 -1.85
C VAL A 62 7.85 6.31 -0.78
N GLY A 63 8.44 7.50 -0.65
CA GLY A 63 9.47 7.79 0.33
C GLY A 63 9.00 7.58 1.78
N LYS A 64 7.75 7.91 2.09
CA LYS A 64 7.16 7.65 3.43
C LYS A 64 7.12 6.17 3.76
N VAL A 65 6.77 5.31 2.79
CA VAL A 65 6.72 3.85 2.98
C VAL A 65 8.14 3.29 3.02
N ALA A 66 9.00 3.67 2.08
CA ALA A 66 10.38 3.22 1.99
C ALA A 66 11.18 3.54 3.27
N ASN A 67 11.12 4.78 3.77
CA ASN A 67 11.77 5.16 5.02
C ASN A 67 11.30 4.30 6.20
N ARG A 68 10.04 3.86 6.20
CA ARG A 68 9.54 3.01 7.28
C ARG A 68 10.00 1.56 7.15
N LEU A 69 10.15 1.05 5.92
CA LEU A 69 10.72 -0.27 5.67
C LEU A 69 12.18 -0.33 6.09
N VAL A 70 12.97 0.68 5.74
CA VAL A 70 14.39 0.75 6.14
C VAL A 70 14.55 0.95 7.65
N ALA A 71 13.72 1.80 8.27
CA ALA A 71 13.74 2.04 9.71
C ALA A 71 12.99 0.98 10.55
N ALA A 72 12.51 -0.10 9.94
CA ALA A 72 11.90 -1.23 10.65
C ALA A 72 12.88 -2.40 10.88
N ASN A 73 14.15 -2.23 10.49
CA ASN A 73 15.26 -3.09 10.89
C ASN A 73 15.73 -2.78 12.32
#